data_AF-A0A2E4J4Z6-F1
#
_entry.id   AF-A0A2E4J4Z6-F1
#
_cell.length_a   1.000
_cell.length_b   1.000
_cell.length_c   1.000
_cell.angle_alpha   90.00
_cell.angle_beta   90.00
_cell.angle_gamma   90.00
#
_symmetry.space_group_name_H-M   'P 1'
#
loop_
_entity.id
_entity.type
_entity.pdbx_description
1 polymer ?
#
loop_
_entity_poly.entity_id
_entity_poly.type
_entity_poly.pdbx_seq_one_letter_code
_entity_poly.pdbx_strand_id
1 'polypeptide(L)'
;MGAGSLAGSGTVVGNVSTSATINPGNPLGELSITGDLTFNSTSILNIGLGGTTQGTNYDFLDISGAGMLEGVINLSFANGFESTVTSGDTFTILNASALSGAFFQRHQRFATNDYG
;
A
#
# COMPACT_ATOMS: atom_id res chain seq x y z
N MET A 1 21.25 -0.75 -8.09
CA MET A 1 20.45 0.49 -8.18
C MET A 1 19.41 0.41 -7.07
N GLY A 2 19.56 1.18 -5.99
CA GLY A 2 18.57 1.19 -4.93
C GLY A 2 17.31 1.86 -5.46
N ALA A 3 16.21 1.11 -5.56
CA ALA A 3 14.92 1.75 -5.79
C ALA A 3 14.65 2.65 -4.57
N GLY A 4 14.46 3.96 -4.80
CA GLY A 4 14.14 4.91 -3.74
C GLY A 4 12.84 4.57 -3.02
N SER A 5 12.51 5.29 -1.97
CA SER A 5 11.20 5.19 -1.34
C SER A 5 10.51 6.55 -1.29
N LEU A 6 9.20 6.53 -1.54
CA LEU A 6 8.29 7.60 -1.18
C LEU A 6 7.60 7.19 0.12
N ALA A 7 7.79 7.96 1.19
CA ALA A 7 7.28 7.61 2.51
C ALA A 7 6.78 8.83 3.29
N GLY A 8 5.89 8.59 4.24
CA GLY A 8 5.38 9.61 5.16
C GLY A 8 3.91 9.96 4.92
N SER A 9 3.39 10.84 5.77
CA SER A 9 2.07 11.42 5.64
C SER A 9 2.14 12.85 5.10
N GLY A 10 1.46 13.11 4.00
CA GLY A 10 1.54 14.40 3.33
C GLY A 10 1.05 14.35 1.89
N THR A 11 1.25 15.45 1.17
CA THR A 11 0.77 15.60 -0.21
C THR A 11 1.93 15.71 -1.18
N VAL A 12 1.94 14.85 -2.19
CA VAL A 12 2.80 14.96 -3.36
C VAL A 12 2.01 15.64 -4.46
N VAL A 13 2.48 16.80 -4.92
CA VAL A 13 1.84 17.56 -5.99
C VAL A 13 2.44 17.21 -7.33
N GLY A 14 1.59 16.76 -8.26
CA GLY A 14 1.96 16.39 -9.63
C GLY A 14 1.89 14.89 -9.89
N ASN A 15 2.15 14.53 -11.14
CA ASN A 15 2.10 13.14 -11.58
C ASN A 15 3.32 12.37 -11.03
N VAL A 16 3.06 11.18 -10.49
CA VAL A 16 4.07 10.30 -9.92
C VAL A 16 4.22 9.08 -10.83
N SER A 17 5.42 8.85 -11.33
CA SER A 17 5.79 7.59 -11.98
C SER A 17 6.92 6.95 -11.21
N THR A 18 6.68 5.77 -10.65
CA THR A 18 7.64 5.11 -9.76
C THR A 18 7.86 3.67 -10.15
N SER A 19 9.07 3.20 -9.91
CA SER A 19 9.50 1.79 -9.97
C SER A 19 10.02 1.35 -8.60
N ALA A 20 9.57 2.05 -7.56
CA ALA A 20 10.14 2.10 -6.23
C ALA A 20 9.07 1.84 -5.15
N THR A 21 9.48 1.88 -3.88
CA THR A 21 8.57 1.55 -2.78
C THR A 21 7.77 2.78 -2.33
N ILE A 22 6.45 2.66 -2.22
CA ILE A 22 5.58 3.64 -1.57
C ILE A 22 5.19 3.10 -0.19
N ASN A 23 5.40 3.90 0.85
CA ASN A 23 5.00 3.63 2.23
C ASN A 23 4.15 4.80 2.72
N PRO A 24 2.82 4.77 2.53
CA PRO A 24 1.96 5.80 3.09
C PRO A 24 2.13 5.84 4.61
N GLY A 25 2.14 7.04 5.19
CA GLY A 25 2.28 7.20 6.63
C GLY A 25 3.71 7.03 7.17
N ASN A 26 3.86 7.28 8.48
CA ASN A 26 5.02 6.93 9.30
C ASN A 26 4.67 7.09 10.80
N PRO A 27 4.37 6.03 11.56
CA PRO A 27 4.34 4.61 11.16
C PRO A 27 3.04 4.20 10.46
N LEU A 28 1.95 4.93 10.68
CA LEU A 28 0.67 4.75 10.00
C LEU A 28 0.17 6.11 9.51
N GLY A 29 -0.56 6.15 8.40
CA GLY A 29 -1.23 7.37 7.97
C GLY A 29 -1.54 7.46 6.49
N GLU A 30 -1.93 8.67 6.08
CA GLU A 30 -2.30 8.95 4.70
C GLU A 30 -1.18 9.62 3.91
N LEU A 31 -0.91 9.12 2.72
CA LEU A 31 -0.16 9.82 1.68
C LEU A 31 -1.12 10.17 0.53
N SER A 32 -1.18 11.44 0.17
CA SER A 32 -2.03 11.92 -0.93
C SER A 32 -1.15 12.30 -2.14
N ILE A 33 -1.59 11.95 -3.34
CA ILE A 33 -0.98 12.34 -4.62
C ILE A 33 -2.00 13.16 -5.40
N THR A 34 -1.73 14.47 -5.56
CA THR A 34 -2.56 15.33 -6.39
C THR A 34 -2.08 15.30 -7.84
N GLY A 35 -2.40 14.20 -8.53
CA GLY A 35 -1.98 13.90 -9.89
C GLY A 35 -2.24 12.44 -10.24
N ASP A 36 -1.76 12.01 -11.41
CA ASP A 36 -1.81 10.60 -11.82
C ASP A 36 -0.69 9.79 -11.14
N LEU A 37 -0.95 8.51 -10.89
CA LEU A 37 0.04 7.55 -10.40
C LEU A 37 0.29 6.45 -11.44
N THR A 38 1.52 6.36 -11.92
CA THR A 38 2.04 5.21 -12.67
C THR A 38 2.88 4.35 -11.73
N PHE A 39 2.31 3.22 -11.32
CA PHE A 39 2.91 2.27 -10.41
C PHE A 39 3.40 1.04 -11.19
N ASN A 40 4.66 1.10 -11.62
CA ASN A 40 5.25 0.09 -12.52
C ASN A 40 5.41 -1.28 -11.85
N SER A 41 5.65 -2.32 -12.64
CA SER A 41 5.73 -3.72 -12.19
C SER A 41 6.75 -4.05 -11.10
N THR A 42 7.80 -3.23 -10.93
CA THR A 42 8.79 -3.40 -9.87
C THR A 42 8.47 -2.60 -8.60
N SER A 43 7.38 -1.83 -8.60
CA SER A 43 6.99 -1.00 -7.48
C SER A 43 6.35 -1.82 -6.37
N ILE A 44 6.50 -1.34 -5.14
CA ILE A 44 5.98 -2.01 -3.94
C ILE A 44 5.18 -1.01 -3.13
N LEU A 45 3.94 -1.34 -2.77
CA LEU A 45 3.10 -0.56 -1.88
C LEU A 45 3.01 -1.32 -0.56
N ASN A 46 3.51 -0.71 0.50
CA ASN A 46 3.40 -1.27 1.84
C ASN A 46 2.24 -0.58 2.57
N ILE A 47 1.33 -1.37 3.14
CA ILE A 47 0.18 -0.89 3.92
C ILE A 47 0.20 -1.56 5.29
N GLY A 48 0.30 -0.73 6.33
CA GLY A 48 0.13 -1.09 7.72
C GLY A 48 -1.33 -1.03 8.15
N LEU A 49 -1.80 -2.08 8.81
CA LEU A 49 -3.14 -2.17 9.40
C LEU A 49 -3.01 -2.21 10.93
N GLY A 50 -3.30 -1.09 11.59
CA GLY A 50 -3.25 -0.95 13.06
C GLY A 50 -4.60 -0.67 13.73
N GLY A 51 -5.69 -0.75 12.98
CA GLY A 51 -7.06 -0.45 13.40
C GLY A 51 -7.95 -0.19 12.18
N THR A 52 -9.21 0.22 12.40
CA THR A 52 -10.22 0.37 11.34
C THR A 52 -10.40 1.80 10.82
N THR A 53 -9.64 2.77 11.35
CA THR A 53 -9.72 4.18 10.95
C THR A 53 -8.71 4.51 9.85
N GLN A 54 -9.21 4.84 8.67
CA GLN A 54 -8.41 5.17 7.48
C GLN A 54 -7.48 6.37 7.72
N GLY A 55 -6.26 6.31 7.19
CA GLY A 55 -5.30 7.43 7.22
C GLY A 55 -4.83 7.82 8.63
N THR A 56 -5.23 7.05 9.64
CA THR A 56 -4.89 7.29 11.05
C THR A 56 -4.42 5.99 11.71
N ASN A 57 -5.30 4.98 11.73
CA ASN A 57 -5.03 3.67 12.32
C ASN A 57 -4.65 2.64 11.27
N TYR A 58 -4.71 2.97 9.98
CA TYR A 58 -4.12 2.18 8.91
C TYR A 58 -3.68 3.07 7.75
N ASP A 59 -2.73 2.56 6.97
CA ASP A 59 -2.14 3.28 5.85
C ASP A 59 -3.11 3.45 4.68
N PHE A 60 -3.12 4.66 4.12
CA PHE A 60 -4.01 5.00 3.03
C PHE A 60 -3.27 5.80 1.96
N LEU A 61 -3.44 5.40 0.70
CA LEU A 61 -2.92 6.13 -0.46
C LEU A 61 -4.09 6.79 -1.21
N ASP A 62 -4.20 8.11 -1.13
CA ASP A 62 -5.19 8.88 -1.89
C ASP A 62 -4.58 9.41 -3.18
N ILE A 63 -5.25 9.20 -4.32
CA ILE A 63 -4.79 9.69 -5.62
C ILE A 63 -5.92 10.50 -6.23
N SER A 64 -5.70 11.78 -6.52
CA SER A 64 -6.75 12.60 -7.14
C SER A 64 -6.96 12.27 -8.62
N GLY A 65 -5.92 11.80 -9.31
CA GLY A 65 -5.90 11.45 -10.73
C GLY A 65 -6.15 9.97 -11.00
N ALA A 66 -5.71 9.48 -12.16
CA ALA A 66 -5.81 8.08 -12.54
C ALA A 66 -4.63 7.27 -11.96
N GLY A 67 -4.91 6.04 -11.52
CA GLY A 67 -3.90 5.09 -11.04
C GLY A 67 -3.73 3.92 -11.99
N MET A 68 -2.52 3.73 -12.53
CA MET A 68 -2.12 2.53 -13.26
C MET A 68 -1.28 1.63 -12.35
N LEU A 69 -1.79 0.45 -12.04
CA LEU A 69 -1.22 -0.47 -11.05
C LEU A 69 -0.68 -1.72 -11.72
N GLU A 70 0.63 -1.92 -11.69
CA GLU A 70 1.29 -3.13 -12.20
C GLU A 70 2.21 -3.80 -11.18
N GLY A 71 2.45 -3.15 -10.04
CA GLY A 71 3.39 -3.63 -9.03
C GLY A 71 2.75 -4.51 -7.96
N VAL A 72 3.44 -4.59 -6.82
CA VAL A 72 3.11 -5.48 -5.71
C VAL A 72 2.53 -4.72 -4.54
N ILE A 73 1.58 -5.33 -3.85
CA ILE A 73 1.13 -4.87 -2.53
C ILE A 73 1.59 -5.81 -1.41
N ASN A 74 2.05 -5.21 -0.31
CA ASN A 74 2.32 -5.89 0.95
C ASN A 74 1.43 -5.33 2.05
N LEU A 75 0.82 -6.22 2.82
CA LEU A 75 0.04 -5.88 4.01
C LEU A 75 0.79 -6.35 5.25
N SER A 76 0.82 -5.52 6.28
CA SER A 76 1.37 -5.87 7.60
C SER A 76 0.47 -5.38 8.71
N PHE A 77 0.31 -6.18 9.77
CA PHE A 77 -0.39 -5.72 10.97
C PHE A 77 0.54 -4.87 11.85
N ALA A 78 -0.06 -3.88 12.50
CA ALA A 78 0.58 -3.02 13.48
C ALA A 78 -0.27 -2.98 14.76
N ASN A 79 0.31 -2.51 15.87
CA ASN A 79 -0.40 -2.28 17.14
C ASN A 79 -1.18 -3.49 17.71
N GLY A 80 -0.84 -4.73 17.32
CA GLY A 80 -1.55 -5.94 17.75
C GLY A 80 -2.90 -6.17 17.08
N PHE A 81 -3.20 -5.41 16.02
CA PHE A 81 -4.49 -5.45 15.33
C PHE A 81 -4.81 -6.82 14.73
N GLU A 82 -3.80 -7.66 14.47
CA GLU A 82 -3.96 -9.05 14.02
C GLU A 82 -4.83 -9.90 14.97
N SER A 83 -4.91 -9.53 16.26
CA SER A 83 -5.71 -10.27 17.25
C SER A 83 -7.18 -9.83 17.30
N THR A 84 -7.49 -8.66 16.73
CA THR A 84 -8.81 -8.05 16.80
C THR A 84 -9.50 -7.96 15.45
N VAL A 85 -8.73 -8.03 14.36
CA VAL A 85 -9.26 -7.99 13.00
C VAL A 85 -10.14 -9.22 12.75
N THR A 86 -11.28 -8.99 12.12
CA THR A 86 -12.25 -10.02 11.76
C THR A 86 -12.35 -10.15 10.24
N SER A 87 -12.84 -11.28 9.76
CA SER A 87 -13.08 -11.49 8.32
C SER A 87 -14.17 -10.59 7.73
N GLY A 88 -14.93 -9.88 8.56
CA GLY A 88 -15.90 -8.88 8.12
C GLY A 88 -15.29 -7.49 7.92
N ASP A 89 -14.07 -7.24 8.42
CA ASP A 89 -13.44 -5.93 8.30
C ASP A 89 -12.95 -5.71 6.86
N THR A 90 -13.40 -4.62 6.28
CA THR A 90 -13.00 -4.20 4.92
C THR A 90 -12.18 -2.91 5.01
N PHE A 91 -11.05 -2.88 4.32
CA PHE A 91 -10.13 -1.74 4.33
C PHE A 91 -10.01 -1.16 2.93
N THR A 92 -10.36 0.12 2.78
CA THR A 92 -10.07 0.88 1.57
C THR A 92 -8.69 1.49 1.72
N ILE A 93 -7.71 0.85 1.08
CA ILE A 93 -6.28 1.21 1.23
C ILE A 93 -5.79 2.18 0.14
N LEU A 94 -6.57 2.34 -0.92
CA LEU A 94 -6.22 3.17 -2.06
C LEU A 94 -7.48 3.76 -2.68
N ASN A 95 -7.45 5.04 -3.01
CA ASN A 95 -8.48 5.72 -3.79
C ASN A 95 -7.86 6.37 -5.04
N ALA A 96 -8.60 6.37 -6.16
CA ALA A 96 -8.22 7.05 -7.39
C ALA A 96 -9.47 7.43 -8.21
N SER A 97 -9.37 8.43 -9.08
CA SER A 97 -10.48 8.80 -9.98
C SER A 97 -10.80 7.71 -11.01
N ALA A 98 -9.79 6.93 -11.39
CA ALA A 98 -9.90 5.73 -12.20
C ALA A 98 -8.74 4.79 -11.87
N LEU A 99 -8.99 3.48 -11.87
CA LEU A 99 -7.94 2.46 -11.70
C LEU A 99 -7.87 1.58 -12.93
N SER A 100 -6.63 1.32 -13.38
CA SER A 100 -6.32 0.35 -14.41
C SER A 100 -5.19 -0.58 -13.94
N GLY A 101 -5.15 -1.79 -14.50
CA GLY A 101 -4.25 -2.84 -14.01
C GLY A 101 -4.70 -3.44 -12.68
N ALA A 102 -3.78 -4.08 -11.96
CA ALA A 102 -4.03 -4.70 -10.66
C ALA A 102 -2.72 -4.81 -9.86
N PHE A 103 -2.84 -4.83 -8.54
CA PHE A 103 -1.73 -5.26 -7.69
C PHE A 103 -1.52 -6.76 -7.81
N PHE A 104 -0.27 -7.18 -7.88
CA PHE A 104 0.12 -8.57 -7.66
C PHE A 104 0.39 -8.78 -6.17
N GLN A 105 -0.33 -9.70 -5.54
CA GLN A 105 -0.01 -10.08 -4.16
C GLN A 105 1.23 -10.98 -4.17
N ARG A 106 2.25 -10.66 -3.36
CA ARG A 106 3.32 -11.64 -3.09
C ARG A 106 2.70 -12.79 -2.31
N HIS A 107 2.42 -13.90 -2.99
CA HIS A 107 2.28 -15.18 -2.30
C HIS A 107 3.62 -15.45 -1.62
N GLN A 108 3.66 -15.36 -0.29
CA GLN A 108 4.74 -15.97 0.46
C GLN A 108 4.65 -17.47 0.17
N ARG A 109 5.60 -18.02 -0.59
CA ARG A 109 5.72 -19.47 -0.72
C ARG A 109 6.11 -19.99 0.66
N PHE A 110 5.15 -20.50 1.41
CA PHE A 110 5.45 -21.28 2.60
C PHE A 110 6.20 -22.53 2.13
N ALA A 111 7.49 -22.63 2.45
CA ALA A 111 8.20 -23.90 2.36
C ALA A 111 7.68 -24.76 3.51
N THR A 112 7.01 -25.86 3.19
CA THR A 112 6.72 -26.92 4.17
C THR A 112 8.01 -27.71 4.39
N ASN A 113 8.55 -27.66 5.60
CA ASN A 113 9.47 -28.70 6.05
C ASN A 113 8.62 -29.84 6.62
N ASP A 114 8.50 -30.93 5.88
CA ASP A 114 8.07 -32.20 6.48
C ASP A 114 9.23 -32.73 7.32
N TYR A 115 9.02 -32.81 8.64
CA TYR A 115 9.83 -33.67 9.49
C TYR A 115 9.21 -35.08 9.43
N GLY A 116 9.85 -35.96 8.68
CA GLY A 116 9.71 -37.41 8.86
C GLY A 116 10.45 -37.88 10.11
#